data_AF-A0A290Q5X6-F1
#
_entry.id   AF-A0A290Q5X6-F1
#
_cell.length_a   1.000
_cell.length_b   1.000
_cell.length_c   1.000
_cell.angle_alpha   90.00
_cell.angle_beta   90.00
_cell.angle_gamma   90.00
#
_symmetry.space_group_name_H-M   'P 1'
#
loop_
_entity.id
_entity.type
_entity.pdbx_description
1 polymer ?
#
loop_
_entity_poly.entity_id
_entity_poly.type
_entity_poly.pdbx_seq_one_letter_code
_entity_poly.pdbx_strand_id
1 'polypeptide(L)'
;MTTISSLKCGLFALAAGLMATSASAQLITTLTSTSQGWYNSDGDTSLPTGNYLVGSVEGVSFNNFFVFDRSADPLLASVEIRKATLELFIPQNLLDFGGSYFSTDANDTGALFSLYKFEGDKAALKDGTGGFSAFADLGADAGGIFGSRAVSSADNVPGALITVDLTAYFLDYINTLGGEFVLGGALSNPNDAATDAEFMFGYSENSPMASLRLEFVAVPEPSTYGLIGAGVLGLLVWRRRSVKAANKR
;
A
#
# COMPACT_ATOMS: atom_id res chain seq x y z
N MET A 1 68.97 -10.89 -30.60
CA MET A 1 68.75 -10.62 -29.17
C MET A 1 67.40 -9.92 -29.08
N THR A 2 66.44 -10.58 -28.43
CA THR A 2 65.02 -10.59 -28.83
C THR A 2 64.18 -10.24 -27.62
N THR A 3 63.41 -9.15 -27.66
CA THR A 3 62.50 -8.75 -26.57
C THR A 3 61.24 -8.08 -27.12
N ILE A 4 60.17 -8.85 -27.31
CA ILE A 4 58.79 -8.35 -27.43
C ILE A 4 57.86 -9.37 -26.74
N SER A 5 57.53 -9.19 -25.46
CA SER A 5 56.62 -10.09 -24.73
C SER A 5 55.72 -9.44 -23.67
N SER A 6 55.53 -8.11 -23.65
CA SER A 6 54.82 -7.44 -22.53
C SER A 6 53.36 -7.01 -22.80
N LEU A 7 52.80 -7.18 -24.00
CA LEU A 7 51.50 -6.57 -24.35
C LEU A 7 50.23 -7.40 -24.04
N LYS A 8 50.35 -8.64 -23.53
CA LYS A 8 49.19 -9.55 -23.37
C LYS A 8 48.54 -9.55 -21.98
N CYS A 9 49.14 -8.89 -20.99
CA CYS A 9 48.65 -8.96 -19.60
C CYS A 9 47.61 -7.89 -19.23
N GLY A 10 47.44 -6.82 -20.03
CA GLY A 10 46.56 -5.70 -19.69
C GLY A 10 45.06 -5.90 -20.01
N LEU A 11 44.69 -6.92 -20.80
CA LEU A 11 43.32 -7.05 -21.32
C LEU A 11 42.40 -7.94 -20.47
N PHE A 12 42.94 -8.69 -19.51
CA PHE A 12 42.15 -9.55 -18.61
C PHE A 12 41.64 -8.81 -17.36
N ALA A 13 42.24 -7.67 -17.00
CA ALA A 13 41.84 -6.91 -15.81
C ALA A 13 40.56 -6.07 -15.99
N LEU A 14 40.13 -5.79 -17.23
CA LEU A 14 38.92 -4.99 -17.50
C LEU A 14 37.62 -5.83 -17.50
N ALA A 15 37.71 -7.15 -17.59
CA ALA A 15 36.54 -8.05 -17.66
C ALA A 15 36.01 -8.48 -16.28
N ALA A 16 36.81 -8.36 -15.22
CA ALA A 16 36.42 -8.78 -13.86
C ALA A 16 35.77 -7.66 -13.02
N GLY A 17 35.77 -6.41 -13.50
CA GLY A 17 35.27 -5.24 -12.76
C GLY A 17 33.78 -4.92 -12.94
N LEU A 18 33.08 -5.61 -13.85
CA LEU A 18 31.64 -5.43 -14.08
C LEU A 18 30.81 -6.54 -13.43
N MET A 19 31.13 -6.89 -12.18
CA MET A 19 30.07 -7.33 -11.27
C MET A 19 29.32 -6.09 -10.81
N ALA A 20 28.60 -5.47 -11.75
CA ALA A 20 27.62 -4.46 -11.42
C ALA A 20 26.55 -5.17 -10.59
N THR A 21 26.61 -5.02 -9.28
CA THR A 21 25.49 -5.33 -8.40
C THR A 21 24.32 -4.51 -8.93
N SER A 22 23.40 -5.16 -9.63
CA SER A 22 22.16 -4.55 -10.05
C SER A 22 21.38 -4.28 -8.77
N ALA A 23 21.53 -3.07 -8.21
CA ALA A 23 20.62 -2.58 -7.20
C ALA A 23 19.26 -2.50 -7.89
N SER A 24 18.38 -3.45 -7.60
CA SER A 24 17.00 -3.38 -8.07
C SER A 24 16.42 -2.08 -7.51
N ALA A 25 16.05 -1.17 -8.40
CA ALA A 25 15.41 0.06 -7.99
C ALA A 25 14.10 -0.31 -7.29
N GLN A 26 13.95 0.15 -6.05
CA GLN A 26 12.67 0.09 -5.37
C GLN A 26 11.75 1.09 -6.07
N LEU A 27 10.63 0.58 -6.57
CA LEU A 27 9.58 1.36 -7.19
C LEU A 27 8.46 1.58 -6.18
N ILE A 28 7.82 2.73 -6.28
CA ILE A 28 6.70 3.12 -5.44
C ILE A 28 5.56 3.52 -6.37
N THR A 29 4.37 3.01 -6.09
CA THR A 29 3.12 3.51 -6.68
C THR A 29 2.10 3.77 -5.58
N THR A 30 1.08 4.57 -5.89
CA THR A 30 0.00 4.90 -4.96
C THR A 30 -1.34 4.63 -5.64
N LEU A 31 -2.15 3.77 -5.02
CA LEU A 31 -3.55 3.60 -5.40
C LEU A 31 -4.40 4.58 -4.58
N THR A 32 -5.26 5.35 -5.23
CA THR A 32 -6.27 6.16 -4.52
C THR A 32 -7.54 5.35 -4.40
N SER A 33 -8.23 5.46 -3.26
CA SER A 33 -9.49 4.77 -3.04
C SER A 33 -10.55 5.24 -4.05
N THR A 34 -11.30 4.31 -4.62
CA THR A 34 -12.40 4.58 -5.57
C THR A 34 -13.73 4.84 -4.87
N SER A 35 -13.87 4.42 -3.60
CA SER A 35 -15.04 4.64 -2.76
C SER A 35 -14.67 4.41 -1.30
N GLN A 36 -15.24 5.20 -0.40
CA GLN A 36 -15.05 5.07 1.04
C GLN A 36 -16.32 5.50 1.78
N GLY A 37 -16.47 5.05 3.02
CA GLY A 37 -17.61 5.39 3.87
C GLY A 37 -17.63 4.54 5.13
N TRP A 38 -18.81 4.38 5.72
CA TRP A 38 -19.04 3.46 6.84
C TRP A 38 -20.40 2.78 6.76
N TYR A 39 -20.49 1.65 7.47
CA TYR A 39 -21.76 1.07 7.90
C TYR A 39 -21.80 1.08 9.42
N ASN A 40 -22.99 1.22 9.99
CA ASN A 40 -23.18 1.14 11.44
C ASN A 40 -23.82 -0.18 11.86
N SER A 41 -23.88 -0.43 13.17
CA SER A 41 -24.44 -1.63 13.77
C SER A 41 -25.95 -1.82 13.53
N ASP A 42 -26.66 -0.80 13.07
CA ASP A 42 -28.07 -0.87 12.66
C ASP A 42 -28.25 -1.19 11.17
N GLY A 43 -27.14 -1.15 10.40
CA GLY A 43 -27.12 -1.37 8.95
C GLY A 43 -27.29 -0.10 8.11
N ASP A 44 -27.29 1.08 8.73
CA ASP A 44 -27.27 2.37 8.02
C ASP A 44 -25.86 2.70 7.50
N THR A 45 -25.77 3.65 6.56
CA THR A 45 -24.52 4.01 5.87
C THR A 45 -24.50 5.48 5.44
N SER A 46 -23.30 6.03 5.20
CA SER A 46 -23.06 7.42 4.75
C SER A 46 -22.80 7.59 3.25
N LEU A 47 -23.05 6.58 2.43
CA LEU A 47 -22.66 6.57 1.02
C LEU A 47 -23.36 7.59 0.13
N PRO A 48 -22.75 8.00 -1.02
CA PRO A 48 -21.53 7.45 -1.66
C PRO A 48 -20.22 8.24 -1.42
N THR A 49 -20.26 9.37 -0.71
CA THR A 49 -19.10 10.27 -0.44
C THR A 49 -19.14 10.79 0.99
N GLY A 50 -19.50 9.89 1.91
CA GLY A 50 -19.59 10.19 3.33
C GLY A 50 -18.23 10.27 4.00
N ASN A 51 -18.22 10.76 5.23
CA ASN A 51 -17.09 10.58 6.13
C ASN A 51 -16.80 9.06 6.32
N TYR A 52 -15.58 8.72 6.70
CA TYR A 52 -15.14 7.36 7.02
C TYR A 52 -15.01 7.16 8.53
N LEU A 53 -16.04 7.61 9.26
CA LEU A 53 -16.19 7.43 10.71
C LEU A 53 -16.02 5.96 11.12
N VAL A 54 -15.29 5.74 12.20
CA VAL A 54 -15.10 4.41 12.82
C VAL A 54 -15.16 4.55 14.33
N GLY A 55 -15.67 3.53 15.04
CA GLY A 55 -15.78 3.53 16.51
C GLY A 55 -17.23 3.47 16.98
N SER A 56 -17.57 4.13 18.09
CA SER A 56 -18.89 4.11 18.71
C SER A 56 -19.36 5.53 19.02
N VAL A 57 -20.63 5.82 18.73
CA VAL A 57 -21.30 7.08 19.10
C VAL A 57 -22.66 6.72 19.67
N GLU A 58 -22.92 7.09 20.93
CA GLU A 58 -24.21 6.87 21.61
C GLU A 58 -24.66 5.39 21.58
N GLY A 59 -23.71 4.46 21.67
CA GLY A 59 -23.97 3.01 21.65
C GLY A 59 -24.15 2.40 20.26
N VAL A 60 -24.07 3.20 19.20
CA VAL A 60 -24.05 2.72 17.80
C VAL A 60 -22.60 2.58 17.35
N SER A 61 -22.23 1.38 16.90
CA SER A 61 -20.88 1.13 16.38
C SER A 61 -20.81 1.39 14.89
N PHE A 62 -19.65 1.85 14.41
CA PHE A 62 -19.36 2.23 13.03
C PHE A 62 -18.09 1.52 12.58
N ASN A 63 -18.18 0.82 11.45
CA ASN A 63 -17.03 0.26 10.74
C ASN A 63 -16.89 0.99 9.41
N ASN A 64 -15.69 1.51 9.14
CA ASN A 64 -15.42 2.19 7.88
C ASN A 64 -14.92 1.23 6.81
N PHE A 65 -14.88 1.71 5.57
CA PHE A 65 -14.35 0.95 4.45
C PHE A 65 -13.63 1.82 3.45
N PHE A 66 -12.69 1.20 2.73
CA PHE A 66 -11.93 1.81 1.64
C PHE A 66 -11.82 0.82 0.49
N VAL A 67 -12.33 1.20 -0.68
CA VAL A 67 -12.29 0.39 -1.89
C VAL A 67 -11.10 0.81 -2.74
N PHE A 68 -10.33 -0.15 -3.23
CA PHE A 68 -9.20 0.07 -4.14
C PHE A 68 -9.29 -0.88 -5.31
N ASP A 69 -8.69 -0.51 -6.44
CA ASP A 69 -8.58 -1.38 -7.60
C ASP A 69 -7.11 -1.58 -7.99
N ARG A 70 -6.60 -2.80 -7.80
CA ARG A 70 -5.23 -3.14 -8.21
C ARG A 70 -5.05 -3.04 -9.72
N SER A 71 -6.10 -3.29 -10.50
CA SER A 71 -6.04 -3.25 -11.96
C SER A 71 -5.94 -1.84 -12.53
N ALA A 72 -6.18 -0.81 -11.70
CA ALA A 72 -6.06 0.59 -12.09
C ALA A 72 -4.60 1.01 -12.39
N ASP A 73 -3.60 0.26 -11.89
CA ASP A 73 -2.19 0.50 -12.20
C ASP A 73 -1.57 -0.70 -12.94
N PRO A 74 -1.30 -0.57 -14.26
CA PRO A 74 -0.67 -1.63 -15.06
C PRO A 74 0.70 -2.09 -14.54
N LEU A 75 1.42 -1.23 -13.79
CA LEU A 75 2.72 -1.60 -13.20
C LEU A 75 2.57 -2.74 -12.19
N LEU A 76 1.39 -2.87 -11.56
CA LEU A 76 1.12 -3.88 -10.54
C LEU A 76 0.85 -5.28 -11.13
N ALA A 77 0.59 -5.40 -12.44
CA ALA A 77 0.16 -6.67 -13.04
C ALA A 77 1.23 -7.78 -13.00
N SER A 78 2.51 -7.43 -12.88
CA SER A 78 3.63 -8.38 -12.99
C SER A 78 4.69 -8.24 -11.89
N VAL A 79 4.35 -7.51 -10.82
CA VAL A 79 5.28 -7.23 -9.72
C VAL A 79 4.75 -7.80 -8.41
N GLU A 80 5.70 -8.22 -7.58
CA GLU A 80 5.43 -8.62 -6.20
C GLU A 80 5.56 -7.40 -5.29
N ILE A 81 4.44 -7.04 -4.65
CA ILE A 81 4.38 -5.98 -3.65
C ILE A 81 5.12 -6.47 -2.40
N ARG A 82 6.07 -5.68 -1.92
CA ARG A 82 6.94 -5.99 -0.77
C ARG A 82 6.59 -5.21 0.48
N LYS A 83 5.96 -4.05 0.32
CA LYS A 83 5.49 -3.22 1.43
C LYS A 83 4.24 -2.47 0.99
N ALA A 84 3.33 -2.30 1.91
CA ALA A 84 2.13 -1.51 1.71
C ALA A 84 1.83 -0.69 2.98
N THR A 85 1.45 0.56 2.78
CA THR A 85 1.07 1.48 3.85
C THR A 85 -0.23 2.18 3.44
N LEU A 86 -1.26 2.07 4.26
CA LEU A 86 -2.48 2.87 4.11
C LEU A 86 -2.24 4.26 4.69
N GLU A 87 -2.66 5.29 3.97
CA GLU A 87 -2.55 6.70 4.34
C GLU A 87 -3.95 7.32 4.37
N LEU A 88 -4.37 7.79 5.56
CA LEU A 88 -5.67 8.41 5.82
C LEU A 88 -5.48 9.85 6.28
N PHE A 89 -6.30 10.77 5.79
CA PHE A 89 -6.18 12.18 6.12
C PHE A 89 -6.89 12.53 7.43
N ILE A 90 -6.29 13.41 8.24
CA ILE A 90 -6.95 13.99 9.42
C ILE A 90 -7.69 15.26 8.97
N PRO A 91 -9.04 15.29 8.95
CA PRO A 91 -9.81 16.45 8.50
C PRO A 91 -9.43 17.73 9.26
N GLN A 92 -9.48 18.87 8.56
CA GLN A 92 -9.16 20.18 9.16
C GLN A 92 -10.27 20.70 10.09
N ASN A 93 -11.51 20.26 9.90
CA ASN A 93 -12.66 20.69 10.69
C ASN A 93 -12.73 19.90 12.01
N LEU A 94 -11.83 20.22 12.92
CA LEU A 94 -11.99 19.86 14.33
C LEU A 94 -13.02 20.83 14.94
N LEU A 95 -14.31 20.60 14.69
CA LEU A 95 -15.38 21.28 15.41
C LEU A 95 -15.32 20.91 16.90
N ASP A 96 -16.18 21.54 17.73
CA ASP A 96 -16.23 21.54 19.21
C ASP A 96 -16.08 20.16 19.93
N PHE A 97 -16.03 19.05 19.21
CA PHE A 97 -15.84 17.68 19.68
C PHE A 97 -14.37 17.23 19.77
N GLY A 98 -13.40 18.14 19.85
CA GLY A 98 -12.04 17.77 20.29
C GLY A 98 -11.14 17.05 19.26
N GLY A 99 -11.62 16.77 18.05
CA GLY A 99 -10.77 16.42 16.92
C GLY A 99 -11.23 15.21 16.11
N SER A 100 -10.31 14.58 15.37
CA SER A 100 -10.62 13.43 14.52
C SER A 100 -10.73 12.15 15.32
N TYR A 101 -9.87 11.94 16.33
CA TYR A 101 -10.06 10.99 17.41
C TYR A 101 -10.75 11.70 18.58
N PHE A 102 -11.79 11.08 19.13
CA PHE A 102 -12.52 11.57 20.30
C PHE A 102 -12.85 10.40 21.21
N SER A 103 -12.78 10.64 22.51
CA SER A 103 -13.23 9.72 23.56
C SER A 103 -13.86 10.52 24.70
N THR A 104 -14.98 10.03 25.25
CA THR A 104 -15.61 10.62 26.43
C THR A 104 -14.95 10.16 27.74
N ASP A 105 -14.19 9.06 27.74
CA ASP A 105 -13.43 8.65 28.92
C ASP A 105 -12.21 9.56 29.09
N ALA A 106 -12.19 10.31 30.19
CA ALA A 106 -11.09 11.20 30.53
C ALA A 106 -9.78 10.46 30.83
N ASN A 107 -9.83 9.15 31.07
CA ASN A 107 -8.65 8.31 31.29
C ASN A 107 -8.21 7.55 30.04
N ASP A 108 -8.87 7.78 28.91
CA ASP A 108 -8.53 7.10 27.69
C ASP A 108 -7.12 7.47 27.23
N THR A 109 -6.31 6.43 27.01
CA THR A 109 -4.94 6.56 26.53
C THR A 109 -4.81 6.33 25.03
N GLY A 110 -5.92 6.01 24.36
CA GLY A 110 -5.99 5.71 22.95
C GLY A 110 -6.65 4.37 22.66
N ALA A 111 -7.02 4.19 21.39
CA ALA A 111 -7.60 2.98 20.84
C ALA A 111 -6.65 2.29 19.87
N LEU A 112 -7.01 1.07 19.47
CA LEU A 112 -6.40 0.36 18.36
C LEU A 112 -7.30 0.46 17.13
N PHE A 113 -6.87 1.24 16.12
CA PHE A 113 -7.47 1.23 14.80
C PHE A 113 -6.90 0.05 14.00
N SER A 114 -7.77 -0.87 13.58
CA SER A 114 -7.41 -2.10 12.89
C SER A 114 -8.09 -2.19 11.53
N LEU A 115 -7.37 -2.74 10.56
CA LEU A 115 -7.84 -2.96 9.20
C LEU A 115 -8.06 -4.46 8.96
N TYR A 116 -9.16 -4.81 8.33
CA TYR A 116 -9.59 -6.17 8.10
C TYR A 116 -9.85 -6.42 6.61
N LYS A 117 -9.72 -7.69 6.22
CA LYS A 117 -10.18 -8.17 4.93
C LYS A 117 -11.70 -8.11 4.86
N PHE A 118 -12.26 -7.60 3.77
CA PHE A 118 -13.69 -7.71 3.49
C PHE A 118 -13.93 -8.75 2.38
N GLU A 119 -14.79 -9.73 2.65
CA GLU A 119 -15.15 -10.81 1.71
C GLU A 119 -16.60 -10.74 1.21
N GLY A 120 -17.38 -9.77 1.69
CA GLY A 120 -18.79 -9.59 1.33
C GLY A 120 -19.01 -9.09 -0.11
N ASP A 121 -20.26 -8.74 -0.41
CA ASP A 121 -20.63 -8.19 -1.72
C ASP A 121 -20.18 -6.73 -1.85
N LYS A 122 -19.12 -6.51 -2.65
CA LYS A 122 -18.54 -5.19 -2.91
C LYS A 122 -19.50 -4.25 -3.62
N ALA A 123 -20.40 -4.76 -4.47
CA ALA A 123 -21.40 -3.93 -5.13
C ALA A 123 -22.43 -3.45 -4.10
N ALA A 124 -22.97 -4.37 -3.30
CA ALA A 124 -23.90 -4.02 -2.23
C ALA A 124 -23.27 -3.04 -1.22
N LEU A 125 -22.00 -3.25 -0.88
CA LEU A 125 -21.22 -2.35 -0.03
C LEU A 125 -21.22 -0.92 -0.62
N LYS A 126 -20.80 -0.74 -1.88
CA LYS A 126 -20.69 0.57 -2.54
C LYS A 126 -22.04 1.24 -2.82
N ASP A 127 -23.07 0.45 -3.08
CA ASP A 127 -24.40 0.95 -3.42
C ASP A 127 -25.25 1.29 -2.19
N GLY A 128 -24.71 1.09 -0.97
CA GLY A 128 -25.42 1.40 0.27
C GLY A 128 -26.50 0.37 0.63
N THR A 129 -26.45 -0.83 0.06
CA THR A 129 -27.46 -1.88 0.24
C THR A 129 -26.97 -3.07 1.05
N GLY A 130 -25.73 -3.03 1.53
CA GLY A 130 -25.10 -4.12 2.29
C GLY A 130 -25.66 -4.32 3.71
N GLY A 131 -26.29 -3.30 4.28
CA GLY A 131 -26.95 -3.35 5.58
C GLY A 131 -26.05 -3.83 6.73
N PHE A 132 -26.67 -4.51 7.69
CA PHE A 132 -25.96 -5.11 8.83
C PHE A 132 -24.88 -6.12 8.42
N SER A 133 -25.08 -6.88 7.34
CA SER A 133 -24.08 -7.83 6.86
C SER A 133 -22.79 -7.13 6.43
N ALA A 134 -22.90 -5.99 5.73
CA ALA A 134 -21.73 -5.19 5.41
C ALA A 134 -21.03 -4.66 6.66
N PHE A 135 -21.76 -4.18 7.67
CA PHE A 135 -21.16 -3.77 8.94
C PHE A 135 -20.34 -4.90 9.60
N ALA A 136 -20.92 -6.11 9.69
CA ALA A 136 -20.25 -7.27 10.28
C ALA A 136 -18.99 -7.68 9.48
N ASP A 137 -19.09 -7.68 8.15
CA ASP A 137 -18.00 -8.02 7.22
C ASP A 137 -16.91 -6.94 7.12
N LEU A 138 -17.06 -5.77 7.76
CA LEU A 138 -16.02 -4.73 7.80
C LEU A 138 -15.17 -4.78 9.09
N GLY A 139 -15.63 -5.46 10.12
CA GLY A 139 -15.04 -5.45 11.46
C GLY A 139 -14.17 -6.66 11.78
N ALA A 140 -13.95 -6.90 13.08
CA ALA A 140 -13.11 -7.99 13.57
C ALA A 140 -13.57 -9.40 13.15
N ASP A 141 -14.85 -9.55 12.82
CA ASP A 141 -15.44 -10.81 12.37
C ASP A 141 -15.20 -11.08 10.88
N ALA A 142 -14.69 -10.10 10.13
CA ALA A 142 -14.53 -10.12 8.69
C ALA A 142 -13.37 -10.99 8.15
N GLY A 143 -12.49 -11.47 9.04
CA GLY A 143 -11.37 -12.32 8.69
C GLY A 143 -10.03 -11.82 9.24
N GLY A 144 -8.95 -12.01 8.48
CA GLY A 144 -7.60 -11.70 8.95
C GLY A 144 -7.27 -10.21 8.99
N ILE A 145 -6.46 -9.81 9.97
CA ILE A 145 -6.00 -8.42 10.17
C ILE A 145 -4.96 -8.06 9.11
N PHE A 146 -5.26 -7.02 8.34
CA PHE A 146 -4.37 -6.43 7.34
C PHE A 146 -3.43 -5.38 7.88
N GLY A 147 -3.73 -4.76 9.01
CA GLY A 147 -2.87 -3.75 9.64
C GLY A 147 -3.51 -3.23 10.91
N SER A 148 -2.72 -2.60 11.78
CA SER A 148 -3.27 -1.87 12.92
C SER A 148 -2.32 -0.76 13.38
N ARG A 149 -2.86 0.24 14.04
CA ARG A 149 -2.11 1.34 14.66
C ARG A 149 -2.83 1.82 15.91
N ALA A 150 -2.05 2.05 16.97
CA ALA A 150 -2.55 2.77 18.14
C ALA A 150 -2.81 4.23 17.74
N VAL A 151 -3.99 4.74 18.10
CA VAL A 151 -4.44 6.10 17.82
C VAL A 151 -4.91 6.77 19.11
N SER A 152 -4.73 8.07 19.21
CA SER A 152 -5.09 8.83 20.40
C SER A 152 -5.39 10.29 20.04
N SER A 153 -5.74 11.11 21.03
CA SER A 153 -5.90 12.56 20.85
C SER A 153 -4.62 13.25 20.36
N ALA A 154 -3.44 12.67 20.56
CA ALA A 154 -2.18 13.18 20.01
C ALA A 154 -2.13 13.14 18.47
N ASP A 155 -2.94 12.27 17.85
CA ASP A 155 -3.06 12.17 16.40
C ASP A 155 -3.98 13.24 15.78
N ASN A 156 -4.63 14.08 16.59
CA ASN A 156 -5.52 15.18 16.16
C ASN A 156 -4.74 16.39 15.62
N VAL A 157 -3.85 16.17 14.67
CA VAL A 157 -3.11 17.24 13.98
C VAL A 157 -3.82 17.53 12.65
N PRO A 158 -4.52 18.67 12.52
CA PRO A 158 -5.22 19.04 11.28
C PRO A 158 -4.33 18.93 10.05
N GLY A 159 -4.80 18.21 9.02
CA GLY A 159 -4.08 18.04 7.77
C GLY A 159 -2.90 17.05 7.82
N ALA A 160 -2.68 16.38 8.95
CA ALA A 160 -1.74 15.27 9.03
C ALA A 160 -2.29 14.00 8.36
N LEU A 161 -1.41 13.01 8.19
CA LEU A 161 -1.76 11.68 7.74
C LEU A 161 -1.62 10.67 8.88
N ILE A 162 -2.63 9.81 9.02
CA ILE A 162 -2.52 8.54 9.72
C ILE A 162 -2.01 7.50 8.75
N THR A 163 -0.89 6.90 9.10
CA THR A 163 -0.27 5.83 8.33
C THR A 163 -0.41 4.51 9.07
N VAL A 164 -0.89 3.48 8.38
CA VAL A 164 -0.99 2.11 8.91
C VAL A 164 -0.14 1.20 8.02
N ASP A 165 0.92 0.64 8.59
CA ASP A 165 1.72 -0.37 7.90
C ASP A 165 0.93 -1.68 7.83
N LEU A 166 0.88 -2.26 6.62
CA LEU A 166 0.11 -3.47 6.37
C LEU A 166 0.96 -4.72 6.58
N THR A 167 0.33 -5.78 7.08
CA THR A 167 0.96 -7.03 7.50
C THR A 167 1.38 -7.88 6.30
N ALA A 168 2.22 -8.89 6.55
CA ALA A 168 2.55 -9.90 5.54
C ALA A 168 1.30 -10.61 5.01
N TYR A 169 0.27 -10.79 5.84
CA TYR A 169 -1.01 -11.37 5.42
C TYR A 169 -1.71 -10.52 4.35
N PHE A 170 -1.67 -9.19 4.49
CA PHE A 170 -2.15 -8.31 3.43
C PHE A 170 -1.30 -8.43 2.16
N LEU A 171 0.03 -8.50 2.28
CA LEU A 171 0.92 -8.63 1.12
C LEU A 171 0.66 -9.91 0.33
N ASP A 172 0.45 -11.04 1.01
CA ASP A 172 0.06 -12.29 0.38
C ASP A 172 -1.29 -12.15 -0.33
N TYR A 173 -2.29 -11.55 0.34
CA TYR A 173 -3.59 -11.29 -0.25
C TYR A 173 -3.52 -10.42 -1.51
N ILE A 174 -2.94 -9.23 -1.42
CA ILE A 174 -2.90 -8.30 -2.55
C ILE A 174 -2.14 -8.88 -3.73
N ASN A 175 -1.05 -9.64 -3.52
CA ASN A 175 -0.28 -10.29 -4.58
C ASN A 175 -1.00 -11.41 -5.31
N THR A 176 -2.11 -11.92 -4.77
CA THR A 176 -2.98 -12.89 -5.45
C THR A 176 -4.16 -12.25 -6.17
N LEU A 177 -4.45 -10.97 -5.91
CA LEU A 177 -5.56 -10.25 -6.51
C LEU A 177 -5.20 -9.67 -7.88
N GLY A 178 -6.21 -9.51 -8.72
CA GLY A 178 -6.10 -8.84 -10.02
C GLY A 178 -7.11 -7.73 -10.25
N GLY A 179 -7.87 -7.31 -9.24
CA GLY A 179 -8.94 -6.32 -9.40
C GLY A 179 -9.29 -5.61 -8.10
N GLU A 180 -10.56 -5.24 -7.96
CA GLU A 180 -11.07 -4.49 -6.81
C GLU A 180 -10.96 -5.28 -5.50
N PHE A 181 -10.61 -4.60 -4.41
CA PHE A 181 -10.59 -5.12 -3.05
C PHE A 181 -10.99 -4.02 -2.06
N VAL A 182 -11.34 -4.45 -0.85
CA VAL A 182 -11.85 -3.58 0.20
C VAL A 182 -11.05 -3.81 1.48
N LEU A 183 -10.67 -2.72 2.13
CA LEU A 183 -10.17 -2.71 3.51
C LEU A 183 -11.31 -2.25 4.40
N GLY A 184 -11.78 -3.11 5.30
CA GLY A 184 -12.65 -2.70 6.39
C GLY A 184 -11.83 -2.16 7.55
N GLY A 185 -12.36 -1.20 8.31
CA GLY A 185 -11.70 -0.69 9.49
C GLY A 185 -12.63 -0.63 10.69
N ALA A 186 -12.08 -1.02 11.85
CA ALA A 186 -12.75 -0.95 13.13
C ALA A 186 -11.84 -0.32 14.18
N LEU A 187 -12.45 0.34 15.15
CA LEU A 187 -11.78 0.89 16.33
C LEU A 187 -12.07 -0.03 17.50
N SER A 188 -11.06 -0.37 18.27
CA SER A 188 -11.22 -1.18 19.48
C SER A 188 -10.44 -0.55 20.61
N ASN A 189 -11.11 -0.33 21.74
CA ASN A 189 -10.46 0.05 22.98
C ASN A 189 -10.77 -1.03 24.03
N PRO A 190 -9.75 -1.77 24.51
CA PRO A 190 -9.97 -2.80 25.52
C PRO A 190 -10.33 -2.23 26.89
N ASN A 191 -10.17 -0.92 27.11
CA ASN A 191 -10.36 -0.27 28.41
C ASN A 191 -11.69 0.48 28.52
N ASP A 192 -12.42 0.68 27.41
CA ASP A 192 -13.62 1.51 27.42
C ASP A 192 -14.90 0.72 27.74
N ALA A 193 -15.81 1.36 28.45
CA ALA A 193 -17.15 0.83 28.67
C ALA A 193 -17.96 1.05 27.39
N ALA A 194 -18.76 0.05 26.98
CA ALA A 194 -19.51 0.07 25.72
C ALA A 194 -20.52 1.23 25.53
N THR A 195 -20.69 2.11 26.53
CA THR A 195 -21.63 3.24 26.51
C THR A 195 -20.99 4.58 26.16
N ASP A 196 -19.67 4.65 26.15
CA ASP A 196 -18.94 5.89 25.96
C ASP A 196 -18.71 6.13 24.46
N ALA A 197 -18.68 7.41 24.06
CA ALA A 197 -18.47 7.77 22.67
C ALA A 197 -16.98 7.80 22.41
N GLU A 198 -16.52 6.88 21.58
CA GLU A 198 -15.12 6.76 21.16
C GLU A 198 -15.07 6.54 19.66
N PHE A 199 -14.54 7.50 18.91
CA PHE A 199 -14.52 7.39 17.45
C PHE A 199 -13.30 8.05 16.81
N MET A 200 -13.05 7.69 15.56
CA MET A 200 -12.05 8.31 14.71
C MET A 200 -12.62 8.72 13.34
N PHE A 201 -12.05 9.76 12.75
CA PHE A 201 -12.34 10.25 11.39
C PHE A 201 -13.77 10.76 11.18
N GLY A 202 -14.44 11.16 12.27
CA GLY A 202 -15.67 11.94 12.16
C GLY A 202 -15.46 13.22 11.33
N TYR A 203 -16.49 13.64 10.62
CA TYR A 203 -16.47 14.88 9.80
C TYR A 203 -15.44 14.91 8.65
N SER A 204 -15.13 13.73 8.11
CA SER A 204 -14.18 13.59 7.01
C SER A 204 -14.80 13.72 5.61
N GLU A 205 -16.01 14.25 5.46
CA GLU A 205 -16.75 14.34 4.18
C GLU A 205 -16.01 15.14 3.09
N ASN A 206 -15.19 16.12 3.50
CA ASN A 206 -14.39 16.95 2.59
C ASN A 206 -12.90 16.56 2.58
N SER A 207 -12.55 15.43 3.18
CA SER A 207 -11.16 14.96 3.19
C SER A 207 -10.77 14.33 1.85
N PRO A 208 -9.48 14.37 1.48
CA PRO A 208 -8.96 13.54 0.40
C PRO A 208 -9.33 12.06 0.60
N MET A 209 -9.49 11.35 -0.51
CA MET A 209 -9.68 9.90 -0.49
C MET A 209 -8.47 9.20 0.11
N ALA A 210 -8.71 8.07 0.78
CA ALA A 210 -7.66 7.22 1.30
C ALA A 210 -6.66 6.82 0.20
N SER A 211 -5.38 6.76 0.54
CA SER A 211 -4.31 6.40 -0.38
C SER A 211 -3.59 5.15 0.11
N LEU A 212 -3.30 4.22 -0.79
CA LEU A 212 -2.55 3.01 -0.50
C LEU A 212 -1.21 3.08 -1.23
N ARG A 213 -0.15 3.32 -0.47
CA ARG A 213 1.22 3.38 -0.99
C ARG A 213 1.83 1.99 -1.03
N LEU A 214 2.29 1.59 -2.20
CA LEU A 214 2.81 0.25 -2.48
C LEU A 214 4.28 0.36 -2.92
N GLU A 215 5.14 -0.43 -2.30
CA GLU A 215 6.55 -0.53 -2.67
C GLU A 215 6.83 -1.93 -3.24
N PHE A 216 7.49 -1.99 -4.40
CA PHE A 216 7.83 -3.23 -5.09
C PHE A 216 9.20 -3.11 -5.76
N VAL A 217 9.76 -4.23 -6.19
CA VAL A 217 11.01 -4.25 -6.95
C VAL A 217 10.71 -4.51 -8.42
N ALA A 218 11.32 -3.72 -9.30
CA ALA A 218 11.27 -4.02 -10.72
C ALA A 218 11.91 -5.39 -10.97
N VAL A 219 11.20 -6.29 -11.64
CA VAL A 219 11.79 -7.53 -12.12
C VAL A 219 12.73 -7.14 -13.26
N PRO A 220 14.06 -7.39 -13.16
CA PRO A 220 14.98 -7.06 -14.24
C PRO A 220 14.52 -7.73 -15.53
N GLU A 221 14.26 -6.94 -16.57
CA GLU A 221 13.78 -7.49 -17.84
C GLU A 221 14.82 -8.48 -18.39
N PRO A 222 14.44 -9.76 -18.65
CA PRO A 222 15.38 -10.76 -19.18
C PRO A 222 16.05 -10.33 -20.49
N SER A 223 15.34 -9.51 -21.27
CA SER A 223 15.80 -8.93 -22.54
C SER A 223 16.98 -7.98 -22.36
N THR A 224 17.08 -7.23 -21.26
CA THR A 224 18.15 -6.26 -21.05
C THR A 224 19.51 -6.95 -20.97
N TYR A 225 19.59 -8.04 -20.20
CA TYR A 225 20.80 -8.85 -20.16
C TYR A 225 21.07 -9.57 -21.48
N GLY A 226 20.03 -10.02 -22.17
CA GLY A 226 20.14 -10.61 -23.49
C GLY A 226 20.72 -9.64 -24.53
N LEU A 227 20.25 -8.39 -24.54
CA LEU A 227 20.70 -7.35 -25.46
C LEU A 227 22.11 -6.86 -25.13
N ILE A 228 22.44 -6.69 -23.85
CA ILE A 228 23.81 -6.36 -23.42
C ILE A 228 24.75 -7.51 -23.83
N GLY A 229 24.37 -8.76 -23.56
CA GLY A 229 25.13 -9.94 -23.97
C GLY A 229 25.33 -10.02 -25.48
N ALA A 230 24.27 -9.82 -26.26
CA ALA A 230 24.32 -9.82 -27.72
C ALA A 230 25.19 -8.66 -28.26
N GLY A 231 25.09 -7.47 -27.67
CA GLY A 231 25.91 -6.31 -28.01
C GLY A 231 27.39 -6.54 -27.75
N VAL A 232 27.74 -7.09 -26.58
CA VAL A 232 29.12 -7.44 -26.24
C VAL A 232 29.67 -8.52 -27.19
N LEU A 233 28.90 -9.57 -27.48
CA LEU A 233 29.30 -10.60 -28.45
C LEU A 233 29.50 -10.01 -29.85
N GLY A 234 28.60 -9.13 -30.30
CA GLY A 234 28.71 -8.42 -31.57
C GLY A 234 29.99 -7.59 -31.67
N LEU A 235 30.33 -6.84 -30.62
CA LEU A 235 31.57 -6.05 -30.54
C LEU A 235 32.82 -6.93 -30.56
N LEU A 236 32.81 -8.07 -29.86
CA LEU A 236 33.92 -9.02 -29.87
C LEU A 236 34.13 -9.64 -31.25
N VAL A 237 33.05 -10.02 -31.94
CA VAL A 237 33.10 -10.54 -33.32
C VAL A 237 33.61 -9.47 -34.29
N TRP A 238 33.11 -8.24 -34.19
CA TRP A 238 33.54 -7.13 -35.04
C TRP A 238 35.03 -6.84 -34.88
N ARG A 239 35.53 -6.75 -33.63
CA ARG A 239 36.94 -6.53 -33.34
C ARG A 239 37.85 -7.59 -33.96
N ARG A 240 37.45 -8.87 -33.94
CA ARG A 240 38.21 -9.96 -34.58
C ARG A 240 38.28 -9.81 -36.11
N ARG A 241 37.25 -9.26 -36.76
CA ARG A 241 37.26 -9.03 -38.21
C ARG A 241 38.16 -7.87 -38.59
N SER A 242 38.15 -6.78 -37.82
CA SER A 242 38.98 -5.59 -38.09
C SER A 242 40.49 -5.88 -38.00
N VAL A 243 40.94 -6.70 -37.04
CA VAL A 243 42.36 -7.09 -36.93
C VAL A 243 42.82 -7.93 -38.14
N LYS A 244 41.98 -8.84 -38.63
CA LYS A 244 42.31 -9.64 -39.83
C LYS A 244 42.43 -8.80 -41.10
N ALA A 245 41.66 -7.71 -41.21
CA ALA A 245 41.73 -6.80 -42.35
C ALA A 245 43.02 -5.95 -42.33
N ALA A 246 43.49 -5.55 -41.14
CA ALA A 246 44.73 -4.79 -41.00
C ALA A 246 45.99 -5.59 -41.38
N ASN A 247 46.05 -6.89 -41.06
CA ASN A 247 47.21 -7.75 -41.37
C ASN A 247 47.32 -8.16 -42.85
N LYS A 248 46.37 -7.79 -43.71
CA LYS A 248 46.41 -8.08 -45.15
C LYS A 248 46.98 -6.92 -45.99
N ARG A 249 47.38 -5.82 -45.37
CA ARG A 249 48.10 -4.70 -45.99
C ARG A 249 49.57 -4.80 -45.63
#